data_AF-A0A9P6ZSC1-F1
#
_entry.id   AF-A0A9P6ZSC1-F1
#
_cell.length_a   1.000
_cell.length_b   1.000
_cell.length_c   1.000
_cell.angle_alpha   90.00
_cell.angle_beta   90.00
_cell.angle_gamma   90.00
#
_symmetry.space_group_name_H-M   'P 1'
#
loop_
_entity.id
_entity.type
_entity.pdbx_description
1 polymer ?
#
loop_
_entity_poly.entity_id
_entity_poly.type
_entity_poly.pdbx_seq_one_letter_code
_entity_poly.pdbx_strand_id
1 'polypeptide(L)'
;MFNELLRHEGRVCWNCRLDVPQFWCIDCLGTELYCKGCIVTLHTRNPVHHIQEWSNSCFTAVSLKDLGLRVQLGHFAGDSCLLPERAFNNDFTLIDTNGIHTIGLDFCGCETAQTRTKQLLRATWFPATTIDPRTAATFRILEQYHLLSFESKASGYEFYHSIARLTDNTGL
;
A
#
# COMPACT_ATOMS: atom_id res chain seq x y z
N MET A 1 -26.18 -2.66 -1.21
CA MET A 1 -25.06 -2.29 -2.09
C MET A 1 -24.19 -3.48 -2.50
N PHE A 2 -24.01 -4.52 -1.66
CA PHE A 2 -23.22 -5.72 -2.03
C PHE A 2 -23.89 -6.70 -3.01
N ASN A 3 -25.22 -6.71 -3.14
CA ASN A 3 -25.94 -7.73 -3.93
C ASN A 3 -25.81 -7.60 -5.46
N GLU A 4 -25.37 -6.47 -6.00
CA GLU A 4 -25.18 -6.32 -7.46
C GLU A 4 -23.78 -6.76 -7.94
N LEU A 5 -22.81 -6.90 -7.02
CA LEU A 5 -21.46 -7.37 -7.31
C LEU A 5 -21.36 -8.90 -7.38
N LEU A 6 -22.32 -9.62 -6.81
CA LEU A 6 -22.30 -11.08 -6.63
C LEU A 6 -22.66 -11.91 -7.86
N ARG A 7 -23.01 -11.28 -9.00
CA ARG A 7 -23.26 -11.99 -10.26
C ARG A 7 -21.95 -12.21 -11.01
N HIS A 8 -21.19 -13.22 -10.57
CA HIS A 8 -19.87 -13.58 -11.08
C HIS A 8 -19.90 -14.43 -12.37
N GLU A 9 -21.04 -14.97 -12.78
CA GLU A 9 -21.13 -15.79 -13.98
C GLU A 9 -20.88 -14.94 -15.24
N GLY A 10 -19.74 -15.17 -15.90
CA GLY A 10 -19.41 -14.61 -17.21
C GLY A 10 -18.78 -13.21 -17.21
N ARG A 11 -18.40 -12.64 -16.06
CA ARG A 11 -17.69 -11.34 -16.06
C ARG A 11 -16.22 -11.52 -16.42
N VAL A 12 -15.72 -10.64 -17.28
CA VAL A 12 -14.30 -10.49 -17.61
C VAL A 12 -13.72 -9.28 -16.88
N CYS A 13 -12.42 -9.31 -16.60
CA CYS A 13 -11.70 -8.19 -15.99
C CYS A 13 -12.04 -6.85 -16.65
N TRP A 14 -12.36 -5.83 -15.85
CA TRP A 14 -12.77 -4.51 -16.35
C TRP A 14 -11.73 -3.87 -17.29
N ASN A 15 -10.44 -4.06 -17.00
CA ASN A 15 -9.36 -3.50 -17.80
C ASN A 15 -8.99 -4.36 -19.01
N CYS A 16 -8.46 -5.59 -18.81
CA CYS A 16 -7.97 -6.40 -19.93
C CYS A 16 -9.06 -7.13 -20.73
N ARG A 17 -10.26 -7.33 -20.17
CA ARG A 17 -11.36 -8.11 -20.78
C ARG A 17 -11.03 -9.58 -21.11
N LEU A 18 -9.93 -10.11 -20.58
CA LEU A 18 -9.44 -11.47 -20.86
C LEU A 18 -9.55 -12.40 -19.65
N ASP A 19 -9.08 -11.94 -18.49
CA ASP A 19 -8.95 -12.78 -17.29
C ASP A 19 -10.18 -12.71 -16.38
N VAL A 20 -10.26 -13.68 -15.46
CA VAL A 20 -11.28 -13.72 -14.41
C VAL A 20 -11.08 -12.55 -13.44
N PRO A 21 -12.09 -11.68 -13.25
CA PRO A 21 -12.06 -10.63 -12.26
C PRO A 21 -12.35 -11.17 -10.86
N GLN A 22 -11.42 -10.97 -9.92
CA GLN A 22 -11.55 -11.43 -8.52
C GLN A 22 -11.24 -10.33 -7.50
N PHE A 23 -10.57 -9.26 -7.90
CA PHE A 23 -10.05 -8.24 -6.99
C PHE A 23 -10.70 -6.90 -7.25
N TRP A 24 -10.96 -6.13 -6.20
CA TRP A 24 -11.30 -4.73 -6.32
C TRP A 24 -10.67 -3.92 -5.20
N CYS A 25 -10.57 -2.62 -5.44
CA CYS A 25 -10.02 -1.68 -4.48
C CYS A 25 -11.17 -0.91 -3.83
N ILE A 26 -11.17 -0.82 -2.50
CA ILE A 26 -12.20 -0.05 -1.77
C ILE A 26 -11.87 1.44 -1.68
N ASP A 27 -10.59 1.81 -1.89
CA ASP A 27 -10.13 3.21 -1.87
C ASP A 27 -10.24 3.90 -3.23
N CYS A 28 -10.37 3.15 -4.32
CA CYS A 28 -10.52 3.70 -5.67
C CYS A 28 -11.97 4.10 -5.92
N LEU A 29 -12.14 5.15 -6.74
CA LEU A 29 -13.47 5.49 -7.25
C LEU A 29 -13.91 4.42 -8.25
N GLY A 30 -14.92 3.63 -7.89
CA GLY A 30 -15.46 2.57 -8.73
C GLY A 30 -15.96 1.37 -7.93
N THR A 31 -16.63 0.45 -8.61
CA THR A 31 -17.07 -0.85 -8.04
C THR A 31 -16.68 -2.02 -8.94
N GLU A 32 -15.79 -1.77 -9.89
CA GLU A 32 -15.37 -2.74 -10.88
C GLU A 32 -14.39 -3.75 -10.32
N LEU A 33 -14.50 -4.99 -10.80
CA LEU A 33 -13.58 -6.07 -10.47
C LEU A 33 -12.50 -6.21 -11.56
N TYR A 34 -11.30 -6.54 -11.12
CA TYR A 34 -10.08 -6.67 -11.91
C TYR A 34 -9.45 -8.05 -11.69
N CYS A 35 -8.70 -8.52 -12.68
CA CYS A 35 -7.79 -9.64 -12.48
C CYS A 35 -6.55 -9.20 -11.68
N LYS A 36 -5.79 -10.17 -11.17
CA LYS A 36 -4.56 -9.93 -10.38
C LYS A 36 -3.57 -9.00 -11.09
N GLY A 37 -3.31 -9.21 -12.38
CA GLY A 37 -2.36 -8.40 -13.14
C GLY A 37 -2.81 -6.95 -13.29
N CYS A 38 -4.10 -6.75 -13.60
CA CYS A 38 -4.66 -5.41 -13.78
C CYS A 38 -4.74 -4.64 -12.47
N ILE A 39 -5.15 -5.28 -11.37
CA ILE A 39 -5.24 -4.59 -10.07
C ILE A 39 -3.85 -4.17 -9.57
N VAL A 40 -2.82 -5.03 -9.72
CA VAL A 40 -1.44 -4.68 -9.35
C VAL A 40 -0.93 -3.52 -10.20
N THR A 41 -1.15 -3.57 -11.51
CA THR A 41 -0.69 -2.51 -12.44
C THR A 41 -1.34 -1.17 -12.12
N LEU A 42 -2.66 -1.16 -11.85
CA LEU A 42 -3.43 0.04 -11.50
C LEU A 42 -2.89 0.72 -10.22
N HIS A 43 -2.37 -0.06 -9.27
CA HIS A 43 -1.94 0.42 -7.96
C HIS A 43 -0.43 0.64 -7.84
N THR A 44 0.33 0.57 -8.93
CA THR A 44 1.78 0.82 -8.93
C THR A 44 2.19 2.17 -8.33
N ARG A 45 1.31 3.18 -8.41
CA ARG A 45 1.50 4.51 -7.80
C ARG A 45 0.74 4.74 -6.51
N ASN A 46 -0.10 3.78 -6.10
CA ASN A 46 -0.92 3.85 -4.90
C ASN A 46 -0.80 2.52 -4.11
N PRO A 47 0.41 2.20 -3.59
CA PRO A 47 0.71 0.88 -3.01
C PRO A 47 0.06 0.65 -1.63
N VAL A 48 -0.59 1.68 -1.07
CA VAL A 48 -1.24 1.68 0.25
C VAL A 48 -2.76 1.58 0.15
N HIS A 49 -3.31 1.29 -1.04
CA HIS A 49 -4.75 1.11 -1.17
C HIS A 49 -5.20 -0.27 -0.67
N HIS A 50 -6.39 -0.32 -0.07
CA HIS A 50 -6.99 -1.54 0.44
C HIS A 50 -7.66 -2.33 -0.68
N ILE A 51 -7.28 -3.61 -0.80
CA ILE A 51 -7.81 -4.54 -1.79
C ILE A 51 -8.62 -5.63 -1.09
N GLN A 52 -9.70 -6.03 -1.74
CA GLN A 52 -10.46 -7.21 -1.35
C GLN A 52 -10.47 -8.22 -2.50
N GLU A 53 -10.32 -9.48 -2.14
CA GLU A 53 -10.46 -10.62 -3.03
C GLU A 53 -11.82 -11.28 -2.80
N TRP A 54 -12.52 -11.56 -3.89
CA TRP A 54 -13.70 -12.41 -3.86
C TRP A 54 -13.26 -13.88 -3.86
N SER A 55 -13.30 -14.52 -2.68
CA SER A 55 -12.97 -15.94 -2.51
C SER A 55 -14.03 -16.63 -1.65
N ASN A 56 -14.38 -17.88 -1.97
CA ASN A 56 -15.29 -18.70 -1.15
C ASN A 56 -16.62 -18.02 -0.76
N SER A 57 -17.21 -17.25 -1.68
CA SER A 57 -18.48 -16.53 -1.48
C SER A 57 -18.42 -15.37 -0.46
N CYS A 58 -17.23 -14.90 -0.08
CA CYS A 58 -17.07 -13.70 0.71
C CYS A 58 -15.90 -12.84 0.20
N PHE A 59 -15.87 -11.57 0.63
CA PHE A 59 -14.71 -10.71 0.40
C PHE A 59 -13.75 -10.84 1.58
N THR A 60 -12.50 -11.13 1.26
CA THR A 60 -11.39 -11.17 2.21
C THR A 60 -10.38 -10.07 1.89
N ALA A 61 -9.87 -9.39 2.91
CA ALA A 61 -8.81 -8.42 2.73
C ALA A 61 -7.54 -9.12 2.22
N VAL A 62 -6.89 -8.52 1.22
CA VAL A 62 -5.60 -8.98 0.69
C VAL A 62 -4.72 -7.75 0.46
N SER A 63 -3.43 -7.85 0.77
CA SER A 63 -2.52 -6.73 0.52
C SER A 63 -2.03 -6.73 -0.92
N LEU A 64 -1.72 -5.55 -1.46
CA LEU A 64 -1.06 -5.44 -2.77
C LEU A 64 0.28 -6.17 -2.79
N LYS A 65 0.98 -6.24 -1.65
CA LYS A 65 2.20 -7.04 -1.47
C LYS A 65 1.95 -8.53 -1.71
N ASP A 66 0.88 -9.10 -1.15
CA ASP A 66 0.51 -10.53 -1.35
C ASP A 66 0.11 -10.80 -2.81
N LEU A 67 -0.46 -9.81 -3.48
CA LEU A 67 -0.72 -9.85 -4.92
C LEU A 67 0.55 -9.67 -5.78
N GLY A 68 1.70 -9.38 -5.16
CA GLY A 68 3.00 -9.28 -5.82
C GLY A 68 3.41 -7.87 -6.22
N LEU A 69 2.67 -6.83 -5.81
CA LEU A 69 3.11 -5.45 -6.00
C LEU A 69 4.37 -5.19 -5.19
N ARG A 70 5.37 -4.59 -5.84
CA ARG A 70 6.59 -4.12 -5.20
C ARG A 70 6.87 -2.68 -5.60
N VAL A 71 7.29 -1.88 -4.63
CA VAL A 71 7.73 -0.51 -4.85
C VAL A 71 9.25 -0.52 -5.01
N GLN A 72 9.73 -0.07 -6.17
CA GLN A 72 11.15 0.14 -6.42
C GLN A 72 11.54 1.57 -6.04
N LEU A 73 12.52 1.70 -5.14
CA LEU A 73 13.10 2.98 -4.75
C LEU A 73 14.39 3.29 -5.52
N GLY A 74 14.80 4.56 -5.50
CA GLY A 74 16.09 5.01 -6.01
C GLY A 74 16.17 5.21 -7.52
N HIS A 75 15.10 4.91 -8.26
CA HIS A 75 14.98 5.10 -9.70
C HIS A 75 13.76 5.95 -10.07
N PHE A 76 13.72 6.47 -11.30
CA PHE A 76 12.55 7.19 -11.81
C PHE A 76 11.37 6.23 -12.02
N ALA A 77 10.15 6.78 -12.01
CA ALA A 77 8.95 5.99 -12.20
C ALA A 77 8.96 5.28 -13.57
N GLY A 78 8.94 3.95 -13.57
CA GLY A 78 8.95 3.11 -14.76
C GLY A 78 10.31 2.46 -15.06
N ASP A 79 11.39 2.95 -14.45
CA ASP A 79 12.70 2.32 -14.57
C ASP A 79 12.79 1.08 -13.67
N SER A 80 13.46 0.04 -14.17
CA SER A 80 13.80 -1.14 -13.38
C SER A 80 15.22 -1.01 -12.81
N CYS A 81 15.38 -1.37 -11.54
CA CYS A 81 16.70 -1.52 -10.95
C CYS A 81 17.29 -2.86 -11.39
N LEU A 82 18.55 -2.87 -11.85
CA LEU A 82 19.27 -4.10 -12.18
C LEU A 82 19.79 -4.83 -10.92
N LEU A 83 19.93 -4.10 -9.82
CA LEU A 83 20.44 -4.60 -8.53
C LEU A 83 19.48 -4.19 -7.39
N PRO A 84 18.23 -4.69 -7.38
CA PRO A 84 17.29 -4.38 -6.31
C PRO A 84 17.66 -5.14 -5.02
N GLU A 85 17.68 -4.42 -3.91
CA GLU A 85 17.82 -5.00 -2.57
C GLU A 85 16.46 -5.01 -1.89
N ARG A 86 15.92 -6.20 -1.62
CA ARG A 86 14.66 -6.33 -0.88
C ARG A 86 14.81 -5.76 0.53
N ALA A 87 13.74 -5.16 1.04
CA ALA A 87 13.63 -4.87 2.46
C ALA A 87 13.86 -6.13 3.30
N PHE A 88 14.38 -5.93 4.52
CA PHE A 88 14.72 -7.01 5.45
C PHE A 88 13.54 -7.97 5.65
N ASN A 89 13.78 -9.27 5.54
CA ASN A 89 12.74 -10.32 5.63
C ASN A 89 11.52 -10.13 4.70
N ASN A 90 11.64 -9.32 3.64
CA ASN A 90 10.50 -8.90 2.81
C ASN A 90 9.37 -8.30 3.68
N ASP A 91 9.73 -7.60 4.75
CA ASP A 91 8.80 -7.02 5.71
C ASP A 91 9.13 -5.54 5.91
N PHE A 92 8.25 -4.69 5.40
CA PHE A 92 8.39 -3.25 5.52
C PHE A 92 7.03 -2.62 5.78
N THR A 93 6.95 -1.84 6.84
CA THR A 93 5.72 -1.20 7.29
C THR A 93 5.68 0.25 6.84
N LEU A 94 4.65 0.63 6.12
CA LEU A 94 4.38 2.01 5.72
C LEU A 94 3.11 2.51 6.40
N ILE A 95 3.22 3.58 7.18
CA ILE A 95 2.11 4.23 7.85
C ILE A 95 1.63 5.38 6.96
N ASP A 96 0.36 5.33 6.54
CA ASP A 96 -0.30 6.36 5.74
C ASP A 96 -1.62 6.81 6.38
N THR A 97 -2.18 7.88 5.86
CA THR A 97 -3.46 8.47 6.28
C THR A 97 -4.65 7.49 6.27
N ASN A 98 -4.59 6.43 5.45
CA ASN A 98 -5.64 5.41 5.38
C ASN A 98 -5.35 4.15 6.21
N GLY A 99 -4.16 3.99 6.82
CA GLY A 99 -3.83 2.81 7.60
C GLY A 99 -2.34 2.49 7.69
N ILE A 100 -2.03 1.32 8.25
CA ILE A 100 -0.71 0.76 8.44
C ILE A 100 -0.57 -0.42 7.48
N HIS A 101 0.34 -0.29 6.53
CA HIS A 101 0.45 -1.20 5.40
C HIS A 101 1.73 -2.00 5.47
N THR A 102 1.64 -3.31 5.25
CA THR A 102 2.83 -4.10 4.94
C THR A 102 3.04 -4.09 3.43
N ILE A 103 4.16 -3.53 2.96
CA ILE A 103 4.42 -3.35 1.53
C ILE A 103 5.62 -4.19 1.06
N GLY A 104 5.59 -4.60 -0.21
CA GLY A 104 6.77 -5.13 -0.89
C GLY A 104 7.66 -3.96 -1.30
N LEU A 105 8.85 -3.86 -0.71
CA LEU A 105 9.77 -2.75 -0.98
C LEU A 105 11.13 -3.25 -1.47
N ASP A 106 11.64 -2.62 -2.51
CA ASP A 106 12.97 -2.82 -3.07
C ASP A 106 13.76 -1.51 -3.02
N PHE A 107 14.88 -1.51 -2.31
CA PHE A 107 15.87 -0.45 -2.38
C PHE A 107 16.73 -0.61 -3.64
N CYS A 108 17.25 0.49 -4.15
CA CYS A 108 18.31 0.47 -5.16
C CYS A 108 19.64 0.07 -4.49
N GLY A 109 20.31 -0.96 -5.03
CA GLY A 109 21.65 -1.41 -4.64
C GLY A 109 22.71 -1.15 -5.73
N CYS A 110 22.42 -0.31 -6.72
CA CYS A 110 23.41 0.10 -7.73
C CYS A 110 24.61 0.84 -7.09
N GLU A 111 25.74 0.89 -7.79
CA GLU A 111 26.96 1.56 -7.28
C GLU A 111 26.74 3.05 -6.93
N THR A 112 25.86 3.72 -7.67
CA THR A 112 25.49 5.13 -7.44
C THR A 112 24.31 5.31 -6.47
N ALA A 113 23.83 4.22 -5.87
CA ALA A 113 22.68 4.23 -4.97
C ALA A 113 22.93 5.13 -3.78
N GLN A 114 21.89 5.86 -3.39
CA GLN A 114 21.89 6.63 -2.16
C GLN A 114 21.61 5.72 -0.95
N THR A 115 21.87 6.22 0.26
CA THR A 115 21.53 5.49 1.49
C THR A 115 20.03 5.18 1.55
N ARG A 116 19.64 4.08 2.23
CA ARG A 116 18.23 3.66 2.38
C ARG A 116 17.33 4.79 2.87
N THR A 117 17.77 5.54 3.87
CA THR A 117 17.08 6.74 4.39
C THR A 117 16.83 7.79 3.29
N LYS A 118 17.86 8.12 2.50
CA LYS A 118 17.70 9.09 1.40
C LYS A 118 16.75 8.59 0.31
N GLN A 119 16.77 7.29 0.02
CA GLN A 119 15.84 6.69 -0.95
C GLN A 119 14.38 6.80 -0.47
N LEU A 120 14.11 6.53 0.82
CA LEU A 120 12.78 6.73 1.42
C LEU A 120 12.34 8.19 1.39
N LEU A 121 13.21 9.12 1.79
CA LEU A 121 12.90 10.55 1.79
C LEU A 121 12.59 11.06 0.38
N ARG A 122 13.30 10.58 -0.66
CA ARG A 122 13.02 10.91 -2.05
C ARG A 122 11.68 10.35 -2.54
N ALA A 123 11.22 9.24 -1.96
CA ALA A 123 9.88 8.69 -2.19
C ALA A 123 8.82 9.30 -1.26
N THR A 124 9.12 10.45 -0.64
CA THR A 124 8.25 11.17 0.31
C THR A 124 7.80 10.33 1.51
N TRP A 125 8.67 9.43 1.97
CA TRP A 125 8.47 8.64 3.18
C TRP A 125 9.54 8.97 4.22
N PHE A 126 9.07 9.33 5.41
CA PHE A 126 9.91 9.64 6.56
C PHE A 126 10.21 8.35 7.34
N PRO A 127 11.48 7.92 7.43
CA PRO A 127 11.83 6.68 8.12
C PRO A 127 11.72 6.82 9.63
N ALA A 128 11.28 5.76 10.31
CA ALA A 128 11.24 5.72 11.78
C ALA A 128 12.65 5.61 12.41
N THR A 129 13.61 5.04 11.68
CA THR A 129 15.02 4.92 12.11
C THR A 129 15.97 5.34 10.99
N THR A 130 17.16 5.81 11.35
CA THR A 130 18.18 6.23 10.37
C THR A 130 19.06 5.07 9.91
N ILE A 131 19.15 3.99 10.70
CA ILE A 131 19.93 2.79 10.39
C ILE A 131 18.94 1.66 10.13
N ASP A 132 19.05 1.03 8.96
CA ASP A 132 18.22 -0.09 8.48
C ASP A 132 16.71 0.10 8.76
N PRO A 133 16.07 1.11 8.14
CA PRO A 133 14.66 1.38 8.38
C PRO A 133 13.78 0.21 7.96
N ARG A 134 12.91 -0.22 8.88
CA ARG A 134 11.87 -1.24 8.65
C ARG A 134 10.47 -0.65 8.61
N THR A 135 10.34 0.58 9.11
CA THR A 135 9.10 1.33 9.16
C THR A 135 9.33 2.73 8.62
N ALA A 136 8.39 3.24 7.86
CA ALA A 136 8.32 4.65 7.49
C ALA A 136 6.88 5.15 7.61
N ALA A 137 6.73 6.47 7.71
CA ALA A 137 5.46 7.16 7.61
C ALA A 137 5.47 8.05 6.37
N THR A 138 4.36 8.18 5.65
CA THR A 138 4.28 9.15 4.55
C THR A 138 4.34 10.57 5.10
N PHE A 139 4.86 11.54 4.35
CA PHE A 139 4.81 12.95 4.80
C PHE A 139 3.37 13.43 5.01
N ARG A 140 2.40 12.90 4.25
CA ARG A 140 0.98 13.22 4.38
C ARG A 140 0.43 12.95 5.78
N ILE A 141 0.73 11.80 6.36
CA ILE A 141 0.25 11.47 7.72
C ILE A 141 0.95 12.32 8.79
N LEU A 142 2.22 12.69 8.57
CA LEU A 142 2.93 13.60 9.46
C LEU A 142 2.35 15.02 9.43
N GLU A 143 2.01 15.52 8.25
CA GLU A 143 1.32 16.82 8.08
C GLU A 143 -0.06 16.80 8.75
N GLN A 144 -0.82 15.72 8.58
CA GLN A 144 -2.12 15.57 9.23
C GLN A 144 -2.00 15.55 10.76
N TYR A 145 -1.02 14.83 11.30
CA TYR A 145 -0.76 14.83 12.75
C TYR A 145 -0.34 16.22 13.24
N HIS A 146 0.52 16.91 12.49
CA HIS A 146 0.98 18.25 12.85
C HIS A 146 -0.19 19.24 12.97
N LEU A 147 -1.11 19.25 12.00
CA LEU A 147 -2.32 20.08 12.06
C LEU A 147 -3.21 19.70 13.25
N LEU A 148 -3.46 18.39 13.45
CA LEU A 148 -4.29 17.92 14.56
C LEU A 148 -3.70 18.28 15.94
N SER A 149 -2.36 18.28 16.05
CA SER A 149 -1.66 18.62 17.29
C SER A 149 -1.81 20.08 17.71
N PHE A 150 -2.15 20.97 16.78
CA PHE A 150 -2.45 22.38 17.08
C PHE A 150 -3.94 22.61 17.38
N GLU A 151 -4.83 21.89 16.69
CA GLU A 151 -6.28 22.08 16.81
C GLU A 151 -6.92 21.29 17.95
N SER A 152 -6.21 20.29 18.50
CA SER A 152 -6.73 19.40 19.52
C SER A 152 -5.68 19.01 20.56
N LYS A 153 -6.13 18.42 21.66
CA LYS A 153 -5.24 17.82 22.68
C LYS A 153 -4.92 16.35 22.39
N ALA A 154 -5.17 15.89 21.16
CA ALA A 154 -4.90 14.50 20.79
C ALA A 154 -3.40 14.22 20.90
N SER A 155 -3.06 13.20 21.68
CA SER A 155 -1.69 12.71 21.76
C SER A 155 -1.31 11.97 20.48
N GLY A 156 0.01 11.86 20.22
CA GLY A 156 0.52 11.02 19.14
C GLY A 156 0.10 9.55 19.27
N TYR A 157 -0.10 9.07 20.50
CA TYR A 157 -0.62 7.73 20.76
C TYR A 157 -2.07 7.56 20.27
N GLU A 158 -2.96 8.48 20.64
CA GLU A 158 -4.37 8.44 20.20
C GLU A 158 -4.48 8.57 18.68
N PHE A 159 -3.65 9.41 18.07
CA PHE A 159 -3.59 9.53 16.62
C PHE A 159 -3.09 8.24 15.95
N TYR A 160 -1.99 7.66 16.43
CA TYR A 160 -1.52 6.37 15.91
C TYR A 160 -2.58 5.27 16.07
N HIS A 161 -3.25 5.20 17.22
CA HIS A 161 -4.27 4.19 17.50
C HIS A 161 -5.50 4.34 16.59
N SER A 162 -5.85 5.57 16.21
CA SER A 162 -6.93 5.79 15.23
C SER A 162 -6.56 5.27 13.84
N ILE A 163 -5.30 5.44 13.42
CA ILE A 163 -4.78 4.90 12.15
C ILE A 163 -4.67 3.37 12.19
N ALA A 164 -4.22 2.80 13.32
CA ALA A 164 -4.20 1.35 13.51
C ALA A 164 -5.60 0.74 13.36
N ARG A 165 -6.62 1.40 13.94
CA ARG A 165 -8.03 1.02 13.78
C ARG A 165 -8.53 1.10 12.34
N LEU A 166 -8.07 2.06 11.52
CA LEU A 166 -8.40 2.08 10.09
C LEU A 166 -7.90 0.83 9.35
N THR A 167 -6.78 0.25 9.81
CA THR A 167 -6.18 -0.95 9.23
C THR A 167 -6.95 -2.20 9.63
N ASP A 168 -7.23 -2.31 10.93
CA ASP A 168 -8.00 -3.40 11.51
C ASP A 168 -8.84 -2.85 12.67
N ASN A 169 -10.15 -2.78 12.44
CA ASN A 169 -11.13 -2.28 13.41
C ASN A 169 -11.61 -3.37 14.37
N THR A 170 -11.05 -4.59 14.33
CA THR A 170 -11.51 -5.70 15.20
C THR A 170 -11.11 -5.53 16.67
N GLY A 171 -10.17 -4.63 16.98
CA GLY A 171 -9.88 -4.20 18.35
C GLY A 171 -9.38 -5.31 19.29
N LEU A 172 -8.85 -6.41 18.73
CA LEU A 172 -8.22 -7.52 19.44
C LEU A 172 -6.71 -7.34 19.55
#